data_AF-A0A0N8W5N5-F1
#
_entry.id   AF-A0A0N8W5N5-F1
#
_cell.length_a   1.000
_cell.length_b   1.000
_cell.length_c   1.000
_cell.angle_alpha   90.00
_cell.angle_beta   90.00
_cell.angle_gamma   90.00
#
_symmetry.space_group_name_H-M   'P 1'
#
loop_
_entity.id
_entity.type
_entity.pdbx_description
1 polymer ?
#
loop_
_entity_poly.entity_id
_entity_poly.type
_entity_poly.pdbx_seq_one_letter_code
_entity_poly.pdbx_strand_id
1 'polypeptide(L)'
;MKFSRLLFLSGIMLTLSCAKSNEYVPTKAKVSTFVATGKKGAAFSTNTTNGTWWGNTINLQSHWFYTWGLNVPVELAPQNCEFAPMFWGKTTVTDPNILQAKQLKEQGKAKYVLTFNEPDLADQANMTVAEALALWPQLETVGLPLGSPVTSWPTRQWSYDFLDQAIAQGKRVDFIPVHMYVGTDDVAFVKVLQDLYDKYRKPIWITEFATVSDGAKVMSDNPYTPEMVLAFMQRLLPKLEALPFVERYSWFSGSPTSARLWPSALVDQFGNLTTLGKWYSAYKPNSQVKR
;
A
#
# COMPACT_ATOMS: atom_id res chain seq x y z
N MET A 1 34.29 -85.10 -4.51
CA MET A 1 33.22 -84.36 -3.80
C MET A 1 32.41 -83.59 -4.83
N LYS A 2 31.15 -83.99 -5.05
CA LYS A 2 30.20 -83.37 -5.97
C LYS A 2 29.55 -82.16 -5.28
N PHE A 3 29.58 -80.98 -5.89
CA PHE A 3 28.74 -79.85 -5.48
C PHE A 3 27.69 -79.60 -6.56
N SER A 4 26.42 -79.75 -6.17
CA SER A 4 25.24 -79.57 -7.01
C SER A 4 24.84 -78.09 -7.03
N ARG A 5 24.51 -77.57 -8.22
CA ARG A 5 23.97 -76.21 -8.42
C ARG A 5 22.47 -76.22 -8.10
N LEU A 6 22.01 -75.33 -7.23
CA LEU A 6 20.60 -75.00 -7.06
C LEU A 6 20.35 -73.59 -7.64
N LEU A 7 19.57 -73.50 -8.71
CA LEU A 7 19.06 -72.24 -9.25
C LEU A 7 17.77 -71.85 -8.49
N PHE A 8 17.73 -70.63 -7.94
CA PHE A 8 16.50 -70.00 -7.46
C PHE A 8 15.89 -69.17 -8.60
N LEU A 9 14.68 -69.53 -9.06
CA LEU A 9 13.82 -68.67 -9.87
C LEU A 9 13.02 -67.75 -8.93
N SER A 10 13.19 -66.43 -9.01
CA SER A 10 12.23 -65.48 -8.43
C SER A 10 11.25 -65.00 -9.51
N GLY A 11 9.98 -65.36 -9.36
CA GLY A 11 8.90 -64.80 -10.18
C GLY A 11 8.57 -63.38 -9.72
N ILE A 12 8.56 -62.43 -10.66
CA ILE A 12 8.09 -61.06 -10.45
C ILE A 12 6.60 -61.02 -10.79
N MET A 13 5.73 -60.83 -9.79
CA MET A 13 4.34 -60.44 -10.01
C MET A 13 4.27 -58.92 -10.20
N LEU A 14 3.87 -58.48 -11.40
CA LEU A 14 3.48 -57.09 -11.66
C LEU A 14 2.01 -56.90 -11.28
N THR A 15 1.75 -56.09 -10.26
CA THR A 15 0.40 -55.58 -9.96
C THR A 15 0.20 -54.25 -10.67
N LEU A 16 -0.76 -54.19 -11.61
CA LEU A 16 -1.21 -52.97 -12.26
C LEU A 16 -2.15 -52.21 -11.31
N SER A 17 -1.63 -51.20 -10.63
CA SER A 17 -2.45 -50.22 -9.90
C SER A 17 -2.89 -49.12 -10.86
N CYS A 18 -4.20 -49.00 -11.10
CA CYS A 18 -4.78 -47.87 -11.81
C CYS A 18 -4.68 -46.61 -10.94
N ALA A 19 -3.78 -45.70 -11.29
CA ALA A 19 -3.71 -44.39 -10.66
C ALA A 19 -4.89 -43.53 -11.14
N LYS A 20 -5.83 -43.20 -10.23
CA LYS A 20 -6.77 -42.09 -10.43
C LYS A 20 -5.95 -40.81 -10.46
N SER A 21 -6.01 -40.06 -11.55
CA SER A 21 -5.42 -38.73 -11.63
C SER A 21 -6.09 -37.84 -10.58
N ASN A 22 -5.28 -37.37 -9.62
CA ASN A 22 -5.67 -36.32 -8.70
C ASN A 22 -5.57 -35.00 -9.47
N GLU A 23 -6.51 -34.74 -10.37
CA GLU A 23 -6.65 -33.42 -10.97
C GLU A 23 -7.08 -32.45 -9.86
N TYR A 24 -6.14 -31.60 -9.44
CA TYR A 24 -6.41 -30.46 -8.60
C TYR A 24 -7.32 -29.50 -9.38
N VAL A 25 -8.60 -29.45 -9.02
CA VAL A 25 -9.53 -28.41 -9.47
C VAL A 25 -9.44 -27.26 -8.46
N PRO A 26 -8.84 -26.10 -8.80
CA PRO A 26 -8.80 -24.97 -7.90
C PRO A 26 -10.23 -24.48 -7.66
N THR A 27 -10.74 -24.61 -6.43
CA THR A 27 -11.98 -23.94 -6.04
C THR A 27 -11.82 -22.44 -6.27
N LYS A 28 -12.67 -21.83 -7.09
CA LYS A 28 -12.71 -20.37 -7.29
C LYS A 28 -12.75 -19.71 -5.91
N ALA A 29 -11.75 -18.88 -5.61
CA ALA A 29 -11.70 -18.12 -4.38
C ALA A 29 -13.00 -17.30 -4.26
N LYS A 30 -13.62 -17.29 -3.07
CA LYS A 30 -14.82 -16.47 -2.82
C LYS A 30 -14.50 -15.01 -3.11
N VAL A 31 -15.33 -14.36 -3.93
CA VAL A 31 -15.21 -12.94 -4.22
C VAL A 31 -15.54 -12.15 -2.95
N SER A 32 -14.64 -11.27 -2.53
CA SER A 32 -14.89 -10.37 -1.41
C SER A 32 -15.94 -9.33 -1.81
N THR A 33 -16.98 -9.17 -0.98
CA THR A 33 -18.03 -8.16 -1.15
C THR A 33 -17.86 -6.94 -0.24
N PHE A 34 -16.77 -6.90 0.54
CA PHE A 34 -16.54 -5.81 1.48
C PHE A 34 -16.36 -4.48 0.75
N VAL A 35 -17.02 -3.44 1.24
CA VAL A 35 -16.87 -2.06 0.77
C VAL A 35 -16.33 -1.21 1.91
N ALA A 36 -15.13 -0.67 1.75
CA ALA A 36 -14.58 0.31 2.66
C ALA A 36 -15.49 1.55 2.68
N THR A 37 -15.88 2.01 3.87
CA THR A 37 -16.81 3.14 4.03
C THR A 37 -16.14 4.39 4.60
N GLY A 38 -14.92 4.27 5.12
CA GLY A 38 -14.14 5.38 5.67
C GLY A 38 -12.85 5.68 4.91
N LYS A 39 -12.33 6.89 5.11
CA LYS A 39 -11.12 7.40 4.44
C LYS A 39 -9.81 6.92 5.08
N LYS A 40 -9.85 6.61 6.37
CA LYS A 40 -8.68 6.23 7.17
C LYS A 40 -8.07 4.89 6.74
N GLY A 41 -6.80 4.92 6.37
CA GLY A 41 -6.00 3.75 6.03
C GLY A 41 -4.72 3.60 6.84
N ALA A 42 -3.95 2.58 6.48
CA ALA A 42 -2.64 2.29 7.06
C ALA A 42 -1.64 1.85 5.99
N ALA A 43 -0.37 2.23 6.19
CA ALA A 43 0.76 1.85 5.35
C ALA A 43 1.83 1.18 6.22
N PHE A 44 2.01 -0.13 6.07
CA PHE A 44 3.05 -0.88 6.78
C PHE A 44 3.76 -1.85 5.84
N SER A 45 5.10 -1.85 5.89
CA SER A 45 5.90 -2.75 5.07
C SER A 45 5.66 -4.19 5.54
N THR A 46 5.58 -5.12 4.59
CA THR A 46 5.51 -6.56 4.91
C THR A 46 6.73 -7.04 5.71
N ASN A 47 7.83 -6.28 5.68
CA ASN A 47 9.07 -6.52 6.42
C ASN A 47 9.19 -5.68 7.71
N THR A 48 8.10 -5.06 8.19
CA THR A 48 8.16 -4.27 9.42
C THR A 48 8.61 -5.12 10.61
N THR A 49 9.47 -4.56 11.45
CA THR A 49 9.95 -5.17 12.70
C THR A 49 9.21 -4.67 13.93
N ASN A 50 8.39 -3.62 13.79
CA ASN A 50 7.63 -3.01 14.88
C ASN A 50 6.22 -3.60 14.88
N GLY A 51 6.10 -4.84 15.35
CA GLY A 51 4.87 -5.64 15.25
C GLY A 51 4.76 -6.36 13.89
N THR A 52 3.55 -6.45 13.35
CA THR A 52 3.29 -7.03 12.02
C THR A 52 2.44 -6.08 11.19
N TRP A 53 2.63 -6.05 9.87
CA TRP A 53 1.90 -5.15 8.99
C TRP A 53 0.37 -5.34 9.09
N TRP A 54 -0.09 -6.60 9.17
CA TRP A 54 -1.49 -6.94 9.29
C TRP A 54 -2.03 -6.62 10.69
N GLY A 55 -1.27 -6.93 11.74
CA GLY A 55 -1.65 -6.65 13.12
C GLY A 55 -1.77 -5.16 13.38
N ASN A 56 -0.79 -4.38 12.91
CA ASN A 56 -0.81 -2.93 12.99
C ASN A 56 -2.01 -2.34 12.23
N THR A 57 -2.31 -2.84 11.02
CA THR A 57 -3.47 -2.41 10.23
C THR A 57 -4.79 -2.65 10.97
N ILE A 58 -4.96 -3.83 11.59
CA ILE A 58 -6.13 -4.20 12.40
C ILE A 58 -6.22 -3.32 13.66
N ASN A 59 -5.11 -3.16 14.39
CA ASN A 59 -5.05 -2.37 15.62
C ASN A 59 -5.39 -0.89 15.39
N LEU A 60 -5.07 -0.35 14.21
CA LEU A 60 -5.44 1.01 13.81
C LEU A 60 -6.89 1.13 13.29
N GLN A 61 -7.64 0.03 13.25
CA GLN A 61 -9.03 0.00 12.80
C GLN A 61 -9.19 0.64 11.41
N SER A 62 -8.31 0.25 10.49
CA SER A 62 -8.21 0.85 9.15
C SER A 62 -9.30 0.34 8.20
N HIS A 63 -9.74 1.17 7.27
CA HIS A 63 -10.71 0.80 6.22
C HIS A 63 -10.03 0.26 4.96
N TRP A 64 -8.78 0.67 4.74
CA TRP A 64 -7.95 0.23 3.64
C TRP A 64 -6.47 0.21 4.06
N PHE A 65 -5.65 -0.48 3.30
CA PHE A 65 -4.20 -0.53 3.51
C PHE A 65 -3.43 -0.76 2.22
N TYR A 66 -2.14 -0.44 2.26
CA TYR A 66 -1.16 -0.87 1.25
C TYR A 66 0.19 -1.16 1.90
N THR A 67 1.06 -1.82 1.14
CA THR A 67 2.36 -2.32 1.64
C THR A 67 3.50 -2.06 0.65
N TRP A 68 3.40 -1.02 -0.17
CA TRP A 68 4.35 -0.68 -1.25
C TRP A 68 4.62 -1.80 -2.27
N GLY A 69 3.65 -2.70 -2.47
CA GLY A 69 3.79 -3.77 -3.44
C GLY A 69 2.46 -4.43 -3.79
N LEU A 70 2.52 -5.44 -4.66
CA LEU A 70 1.37 -6.26 -5.04
C LEU A 70 1.21 -7.51 -4.17
N ASN A 71 2.33 -7.99 -3.63
CA ASN A 71 2.42 -9.25 -2.91
C ASN A 71 2.17 -9.03 -1.43
N VAL A 72 0.99 -9.42 -0.98
CA VAL A 72 0.71 -9.69 0.43
C VAL A 72 0.39 -11.18 0.60
N PRO A 73 0.89 -11.85 1.65
CA PRO A 73 0.41 -13.16 2.03
C PRO A 73 -1.10 -13.07 2.33
N VAL A 74 -1.93 -13.53 1.39
CA VAL A 74 -3.38 -13.29 1.38
C VAL A 74 -4.09 -13.91 2.57
N GLU A 75 -3.52 -14.95 3.16
CA GLU A 75 -3.97 -15.60 4.39
C GLU A 75 -3.68 -14.79 5.66
N LEU A 76 -2.77 -13.81 5.58
CA LEU A 76 -2.48 -12.87 6.66
C LEU A 76 -3.17 -11.52 6.47
N ALA A 77 -3.72 -11.25 5.28
CA ALA A 77 -4.34 -9.98 4.96
C ALA A 77 -5.56 -9.69 5.84
N PRO A 78 -5.67 -8.49 6.43
CA PRO A 78 -6.83 -8.11 7.22
C PRO A 78 -8.13 -8.26 6.41
N GLN A 79 -9.11 -8.96 6.98
CA GLN A 79 -10.46 -9.05 6.45
C GLN A 79 -11.22 -7.75 6.74
N ASN A 80 -12.22 -7.46 5.90
CA ASN A 80 -12.99 -6.22 5.97
C ASN A 80 -12.11 -4.96 5.93
N CYS A 81 -10.99 -5.01 5.20
CA CYS A 81 -10.09 -3.90 4.98
C CYS A 81 -9.61 -3.97 3.54
N GLU A 82 -9.77 -2.90 2.77
CA GLU A 82 -9.49 -2.94 1.34
C GLU A 82 -7.98 -2.84 1.06
N PHE A 83 -7.45 -3.76 0.24
CA PHE A 83 -6.06 -3.71 -0.19
C PHE A 83 -5.90 -2.89 -1.48
N ALA A 84 -4.97 -1.95 -1.48
CA ALA A 84 -4.54 -1.22 -2.66
C ALA A 84 -3.14 -1.69 -3.12
N PRO A 85 -3.03 -2.61 -4.09
CA PRO A 85 -1.73 -3.04 -4.62
C PRO A 85 -1.00 -1.88 -5.30
N MET A 86 0.34 -1.92 -5.23
CA MET A 86 1.19 -0.88 -5.79
C MET A 86 2.20 -1.45 -6.80
N PHE A 87 2.26 -0.85 -7.98
CA PHE A 87 3.39 -0.99 -8.90
C PHE A 87 4.43 0.06 -8.55
N TRP A 88 5.33 -0.29 -7.61
CA TRP A 88 6.24 0.67 -6.96
C TRP A 88 7.17 1.40 -7.93
N GLY A 89 7.63 0.75 -9.00
CA GLY A 89 8.52 1.37 -9.99
C GLY A 89 8.59 0.56 -11.29
N LYS A 90 9.43 0.98 -12.24
CA LYS A 90 9.52 0.37 -13.57
C LYS A 90 9.74 -1.15 -13.56
N THR A 91 10.54 -1.64 -12.61
CA THR A 91 10.85 -3.08 -12.47
C THR A 91 9.65 -3.91 -11.99
N THR A 92 8.60 -3.29 -11.47
CA THR A 92 7.38 -3.96 -11.01
C THR A 92 6.33 -4.09 -12.11
N VAL A 93 6.47 -3.40 -13.24
CA VAL A 93 5.56 -3.51 -14.39
C VAL A 93 5.97 -4.69 -15.24
N THR A 94 5.55 -5.88 -14.83
CA THR A 94 5.86 -7.16 -15.49
C THR A 94 4.57 -7.94 -15.72
N ASP A 95 4.55 -8.82 -16.73
CA ASP A 95 3.36 -9.65 -17.03
C ASP A 95 2.85 -10.44 -15.80
N PRO A 96 3.72 -11.06 -14.97
CA PRO A 96 3.26 -11.72 -13.74
C PRO A 96 2.55 -10.78 -12.77
N ASN A 97 3.07 -9.57 -12.54
CA ASN A 97 2.46 -8.61 -11.63
C ASN A 97 1.16 -8.02 -12.19
N ILE A 98 1.09 -7.80 -13.50
CA ILE A 98 -0.16 -7.39 -14.17
C ILE A 98 -1.23 -8.48 -14.02
N LEU A 99 -0.86 -9.75 -14.25
CA LEU A 99 -1.75 -10.89 -14.06
C LEU A 99 -2.22 -10.98 -12.60
N GLN A 100 -1.32 -10.80 -11.64
CA GLN A 100 -1.65 -10.79 -10.23
C GLN A 100 -2.65 -9.68 -9.87
N ALA A 101 -2.46 -8.45 -10.36
CA ALA A 101 -3.38 -7.36 -10.12
C ALA A 101 -4.79 -7.66 -10.69
N LYS A 102 -4.85 -8.29 -11.87
CA LYS A 102 -6.11 -8.77 -12.47
C LYS A 102 -6.77 -9.85 -11.62
N GLN A 103 -6.01 -10.80 -11.08
CA GLN A 103 -6.53 -11.82 -10.16
C GLN A 103 -7.07 -11.20 -8.86
N LEU A 104 -6.38 -10.20 -8.29
CA LEU A 104 -6.89 -9.49 -7.11
C LEU A 104 -8.21 -8.76 -7.40
N LYS A 105 -8.34 -8.15 -8.60
CA LYS A 105 -9.59 -7.58 -9.08
C LYS A 105 -10.69 -8.63 -9.18
N GLU A 106 -10.45 -9.74 -9.85
CA GLU A 106 -11.44 -10.82 -10.05
C GLU A 106 -11.92 -11.42 -8.73
N GLN A 107 -11.05 -11.48 -7.72
CA GLN A 107 -11.37 -11.94 -6.37
C GLN A 107 -12.06 -10.86 -5.51
N GLY A 108 -12.27 -9.65 -6.03
CA GLY A 108 -12.82 -8.52 -5.27
C GLY A 108 -11.89 -8.02 -4.15
N LYS A 109 -10.61 -8.41 -4.16
CA LYS A 109 -9.62 -8.08 -3.13
C LYS A 109 -8.93 -6.73 -3.38
N ALA A 110 -8.87 -6.29 -4.63
CA ALA A 110 -8.38 -4.98 -5.01
C ALA A 110 -9.43 -4.25 -5.84
N LYS A 111 -9.63 -2.97 -5.54
CA LYS A 111 -10.54 -2.08 -6.29
C LYS A 111 -9.85 -0.86 -6.89
N TYR A 112 -8.60 -0.62 -6.52
CA TYR A 112 -7.78 0.49 -6.97
C TYR A 112 -6.34 0.00 -7.09
N VAL A 113 -5.53 0.72 -7.86
CA VAL A 113 -4.10 0.45 -8.00
C VAL A 113 -3.34 1.74 -7.76
N LEU A 114 -2.34 1.67 -6.88
CA LEU A 114 -1.32 2.69 -6.73
C LEU A 114 -0.19 2.42 -7.73
N THR A 115 0.39 3.47 -8.29
CA THR A 115 1.50 3.36 -9.25
C THR A 115 2.79 3.88 -8.65
N PHE A 116 3.71 4.45 -9.44
CA PHE A 116 5.12 4.56 -9.06
C PHE A 116 5.35 5.43 -7.82
N ASN A 117 6.20 4.96 -6.90
CA ASN A 117 6.53 5.61 -5.64
C ASN A 117 7.71 6.56 -5.80
N GLU A 118 7.45 7.85 -5.60
CA GLU A 118 8.45 8.93 -5.63
C GLU A 118 9.40 8.83 -6.82
N PRO A 119 8.88 8.75 -8.06
CA PRO A 119 9.71 8.61 -9.25
C PRO A 119 10.69 9.78 -9.45
N ASP A 120 10.45 10.92 -8.80
CA ASP A 120 11.30 12.10 -8.79
C ASP A 120 12.55 11.98 -7.91
N LEU A 121 12.65 10.94 -7.08
CA LEU A 121 13.80 10.71 -6.19
C LEU A 121 14.67 9.55 -6.67
N ALA A 122 16.00 9.73 -6.57
CA ALA A 122 17.00 8.78 -7.05
C ALA A 122 17.06 7.48 -6.22
N ASP A 123 16.71 7.55 -4.94
CA ASP A 123 16.67 6.45 -3.97
C ASP A 123 15.29 5.77 -3.88
N GLN A 124 14.35 6.18 -4.73
CA GLN A 124 12.99 5.63 -4.82
C GLN A 124 12.77 5.01 -6.22
N ALA A 125 11.61 5.16 -6.85
CA ALA A 125 11.37 4.54 -8.14
C ALA A 125 12.32 5.04 -9.25
N ASN A 126 12.82 6.28 -9.12
CA ASN A 126 13.82 6.89 -10.01
C ASN A 126 13.47 6.70 -11.50
N MET A 127 12.44 7.44 -11.93
CA MET A 127 11.89 7.33 -13.27
C MET A 127 11.72 8.71 -13.87
N THR A 128 11.98 8.82 -15.16
CA THR A 128 11.53 9.96 -15.95
C THR A 128 10.02 9.88 -16.21
N VAL A 129 9.41 11.03 -16.50
CA VAL A 129 8.00 11.10 -16.95
C VAL A 129 7.78 10.26 -18.21
N ALA A 130 8.74 10.25 -19.13
CA ALA A 130 8.68 9.48 -20.37
C ALA A 130 8.63 7.96 -20.11
N GLU A 131 9.47 7.43 -19.20
CA GLU A 131 9.41 6.03 -18.80
C GLU A 131 8.05 5.68 -18.16
N ALA A 132 7.53 6.54 -17.27
CA ALA A 132 6.23 6.33 -16.65
C ALA A 132 5.09 6.28 -17.68
N LEU A 133 5.08 7.21 -18.64
CA LEU A 133 4.06 7.28 -19.71
C LEU A 133 4.16 6.10 -20.68
N ALA A 134 5.38 5.61 -20.96
CA ALA A 134 5.61 4.45 -21.82
C ALA A 134 5.10 3.15 -21.21
N LEU A 135 5.18 3.00 -19.89
CA LEU A 135 4.65 1.83 -19.16
C LEU A 135 3.13 1.93 -18.90
N TRP A 136 2.55 3.13 -18.96
CA TRP A 136 1.15 3.37 -18.61
C TRP A 136 0.12 2.47 -19.33
N PRO A 137 0.22 2.20 -20.65
CA PRO A 137 -0.74 1.34 -21.33
C PRO A 137 -0.84 -0.07 -20.75
N GLN A 138 0.28 -0.61 -20.23
CA GLN A 138 0.29 -1.93 -19.58
C GLN A 138 -0.51 -1.91 -18.27
N LEU A 139 -0.33 -0.86 -17.47
CA LEU A 139 -1.07 -0.64 -16.22
C LEU A 139 -2.57 -0.46 -16.49
N GLU A 140 -2.95 0.25 -17.54
CA GLU A 140 -4.36 0.43 -17.92
C GLU A 140 -5.07 -0.90 -18.17
N THR A 141 -4.34 -1.93 -18.64
CA THR A 141 -4.91 -3.26 -18.88
C THR A 141 -5.41 -3.97 -17.61
N VAL A 142 -4.96 -3.57 -16.41
CA VAL A 142 -5.48 -4.11 -15.14
C VAL A 142 -6.99 -3.83 -15.03
N GLY A 143 -7.45 -2.70 -15.59
CA GLY A 143 -8.85 -2.33 -15.62
C GLY A 143 -9.45 -2.05 -14.25
N LEU A 144 -8.62 -1.61 -13.29
CA LEU A 144 -9.04 -0.94 -12.05
C LEU A 144 -8.75 0.56 -12.17
N PRO A 145 -9.43 1.43 -11.40
CA PRO A 145 -9.00 2.80 -11.15
C PRO A 145 -7.50 2.89 -10.84
N LEU A 146 -6.79 3.74 -11.58
CA LEU A 146 -5.35 3.97 -11.46
C LEU A 146 -5.06 5.32 -10.83
N GLY A 147 -4.28 5.31 -9.76
CA GLY A 147 -3.68 6.52 -9.21
C GLY A 147 -2.51 6.96 -10.06
N SER A 148 -2.34 8.27 -10.28
CA SER A 148 -1.09 8.79 -10.86
C SER A 148 0.13 8.32 -10.04
N PRO A 149 1.35 8.42 -10.58
CA PRO A 149 2.55 8.26 -9.77
C PRO A 149 2.55 9.29 -8.63
N VAL A 150 3.11 8.91 -7.48
CA VAL A 150 3.12 9.76 -6.29
C VAL A 150 4.51 10.34 -6.10
N THR A 151 4.68 11.64 -6.32
CA THR A 151 5.99 12.31 -6.13
C THR A 151 6.25 12.63 -4.66
N SER A 152 7.51 12.91 -4.32
CA SER A 152 7.94 13.27 -2.94
C SER A 152 7.20 14.48 -2.34
N TRP A 153 6.57 15.29 -3.18
CA TRP A 153 5.64 16.36 -2.82
C TRP A 153 4.65 16.60 -3.96
N PRO A 154 3.39 17.05 -3.73
CA PRO A 154 2.37 17.10 -4.78
C PRO A 154 2.68 18.06 -5.93
N THR A 155 3.45 19.11 -5.64
CA THR A 155 3.75 20.19 -6.59
C THR A 155 5.13 20.07 -7.23
N ARG A 156 5.76 18.88 -7.18
CA ARG A 156 6.98 18.60 -7.94
C ARG A 156 6.69 18.76 -9.43
N GLN A 157 7.61 19.37 -10.18
CA GLN A 157 7.45 19.57 -11.62
C GLN A 157 7.14 18.26 -12.35
N TRP A 158 7.79 17.17 -11.93
CA TRP A 158 7.54 15.81 -12.42
C TRP A 158 6.04 15.44 -12.40
N SER A 159 5.33 15.74 -11.31
CA SER A 159 3.90 15.43 -11.15
C SER A 159 3.05 16.16 -12.18
N TYR A 160 3.30 17.46 -12.34
CA TYR A 160 2.58 18.28 -13.33
C TYR A 160 2.89 17.84 -14.76
N ASP A 161 4.17 17.60 -15.07
CA ASP A 161 4.59 17.13 -16.39
C ASP A 161 3.93 15.79 -16.74
N PHE A 162 3.85 14.86 -15.78
CA PHE A 162 3.17 13.59 -16.00
C PHE A 162 1.66 13.77 -16.21
N LEU A 163 0.98 14.50 -15.32
CA LEU A 163 -0.48 14.67 -15.39
C LEU A 163 -0.90 15.41 -16.66
N ASP A 164 -0.19 16.50 -17.00
CA ASP A 164 -0.48 17.32 -18.17
C ASP A 164 -0.23 16.52 -19.47
N GLN A 165 0.86 15.74 -19.54
CA GLN A 165 1.12 14.86 -20.69
C GLN A 165 0.18 13.66 -20.76
N ALA A 166 -0.21 13.06 -19.63
CA ALA A 166 -1.18 11.98 -19.60
C ALA A 166 -2.53 12.45 -20.15
N ILE A 167 -3.00 13.64 -19.75
CA ILE A 167 -4.21 14.27 -20.29
C ILE A 167 -4.06 14.51 -21.80
N ALA A 168 -2.95 15.11 -22.24
CA ALA A 168 -2.71 15.38 -23.66
C ALA A 168 -2.65 14.11 -24.53
N GLN A 169 -2.19 12.99 -23.96
CA GLN A 169 -2.10 11.68 -24.61
C GLN A 169 -3.38 10.84 -24.44
N GLY A 170 -4.43 11.37 -23.80
CA GLY A 170 -5.69 10.64 -23.56
C GLY A 170 -5.55 9.43 -22.62
N LYS A 171 -4.51 9.39 -21.79
CA LYS A 171 -4.28 8.32 -20.81
C LYS A 171 -5.24 8.46 -19.63
N ARG A 172 -5.77 7.34 -19.14
CA ARG A 172 -6.65 7.33 -17.98
C ARG A 172 -5.84 7.50 -16.69
N VAL A 173 -6.19 8.54 -15.94
CA VAL A 173 -5.79 8.77 -14.55
C VAL A 173 -7.06 9.04 -13.75
N ASP A 174 -7.35 8.18 -12.78
CA ASP A 174 -8.64 8.20 -12.07
C ASP A 174 -8.56 8.99 -10.75
N PHE A 175 -7.42 8.95 -10.06
CA PHE A 175 -7.17 9.71 -8.84
C PHE A 175 -5.69 10.10 -8.72
N ILE A 176 -5.39 11.03 -7.81
CA ILE A 176 -4.03 11.54 -7.59
C ILE A 176 -3.59 11.18 -6.16
N PRO A 177 -2.71 10.18 -5.97
CA PRO A 177 -2.06 9.96 -4.70
C PRO A 177 -1.01 11.04 -4.42
N VAL A 178 -0.86 11.41 -3.14
CA VAL A 178 0.09 12.43 -2.68
C VAL A 178 0.83 11.99 -1.42
N HIS A 179 2.11 12.36 -1.35
CA HIS A 179 2.90 12.33 -0.12
C HIS A 179 3.03 13.74 0.44
N MET A 180 2.81 13.90 1.75
CA MET A 180 2.87 15.20 2.42
C MET A 180 3.51 15.08 3.79
N TYR A 181 4.83 15.19 3.84
CA TYR A 181 5.59 15.31 5.07
C TYR A 181 5.77 16.79 5.42
N VAL A 182 5.23 17.22 6.56
CA VAL A 182 5.14 18.64 6.92
C VAL A 182 5.58 18.89 8.37
N GLY A 183 5.58 20.15 8.80
CA GLY A 183 5.61 20.48 10.23
C GLY A 183 4.25 20.23 10.89
N THR A 184 3.63 21.29 11.41
CA THR A 184 2.32 21.23 12.09
C THR A 184 1.28 22.21 11.52
N ASP A 185 1.52 22.72 10.30
CA ASP A 185 0.62 23.68 9.64
C ASP A 185 -0.47 22.95 8.83
N ASP A 186 -1.63 22.76 9.47
CA ASP A 186 -2.80 22.13 8.85
C ASP A 186 -3.54 23.06 7.87
N VAL A 187 -3.29 24.37 7.89
CA VAL A 187 -3.88 25.31 6.92
C VAL A 187 -3.16 25.20 5.59
N ALA A 188 -1.83 25.27 5.60
CA ALA A 188 -1.01 25.07 4.40
C ALA A 188 -1.23 23.68 3.80
N PHE A 189 -1.35 22.65 4.63
CA PHE A 189 -1.64 21.28 4.20
C PHE A 189 -2.92 21.22 3.36
N VAL A 190 -4.04 21.75 3.89
CA VAL A 190 -5.32 21.75 3.18
C VAL A 190 -5.28 22.61 1.92
N LYS A 191 -4.55 23.73 1.95
CA LYS A 191 -4.40 24.59 0.78
C LYS A 191 -3.76 23.86 -0.40
N VAL A 192 -2.69 23.09 -0.16
CA VAL A 192 -2.01 22.31 -1.21
C VAL A 192 -2.96 21.31 -1.86
N LEU A 193 -3.78 20.63 -1.06
CA LEU A 193 -4.78 19.69 -1.58
C LEU A 193 -5.86 20.41 -2.41
N GLN A 194 -6.33 21.56 -1.95
CA GLN A 194 -7.33 22.37 -2.65
C GLN A 194 -6.79 22.87 -4.00
N ASP A 195 -5.58 23.43 -4.02
CA ASP A 195 -4.94 23.92 -5.24
C ASP A 195 -4.77 22.78 -6.28
N LEU A 196 -4.34 21.60 -5.82
CA LEU A 196 -4.20 20.42 -6.69
C LEU A 196 -5.55 19.94 -7.24
N TYR A 197 -6.58 19.90 -6.39
CA TYR A 197 -7.93 19.56 -6.80
C TYR A 197 -8.51 20.58 -7.79
N ASP A 198 -8.29 21.87 -7.57
CA ASP A 198 -8.77 22.92 -8.48
C ASP A 198 -8.12 22.83 -9.87
N LYS A 199 -6.85 22.43 -9.93
CA LYS A 199 -6.12 22.25 -11.20
C LYS A 199 -6.61 21.04 -11.99
N TYR A 200 -6.74 19.87 -11.36
CA TYR A 200 -6.97 18.60 -12.07
C TYR A 200 -8.37 18.02 -11.94
N ARG A 201 -9.15 18.47 -10.95
CA ARG A 201 -10.52 17.98 -10.65
C ARG A 201 -10.61 16.47 -10.50
N LYS A 202 -9.56 15.85 -9.93
CA LYS A 202 -9.49 14.41 -9.62
C LYS A 202 -9.57 14.17 -8.12
N PRO A 203 -10.20 13.07 -7.68
CA PRO A 203 -10.09 12.64 -6.29
C PRO A 203 -8.63 12.51 -5.84
N ILE A 204 -8.37 12.80 -4.57
CA ILE A 204 -7.04 12.79 -3.96
C ILE A 204 -6.98 11.71 -2.88
N TRP A 205 -5.89 10.94 -2.91
CA TRP A 205 -5.53 10.01 -1.85
C TRP A 205 -4.24 10.50 -1.19
N ILE A 206 -4.24 10.69 0.12
CA ILE A 206 -3.01 11.05 0.85
C ILE A 206 -2.36 9.76 1.33
N THR A 207 -1.54 9.14 0.48
CA THR A 207 -1.01 7.79 0.73
C THR A 207 0.05 7.79 1.83
N GLU A 208 0.77 8.90 2.00
CA GLU A 208 1.68 9.11 3.12
C GLU A 208 1.61 10.55 3.61
N PHE A 209 1.46 10.73 4.92
CA PHE A 209 1.68 12.01 5.56
C PHE A 209 2.08 11.83 7.02
N ALA A 210 2.95 12.71 7.50
CA ALA A 210 3.39 12.74 8.88
C ALA A 210 4.02 14.11 9.20
N THR A 211 4.14 14.42 10.49
CA THR A 211 5.05 15.49 10.91
C THR A 211 6.49 15.01 10.82
N VAL A 212 7.36 15.76 10.14
CA VAL A 212 8.78 15.45 9.95
C VAL A 212 9.66 16.64 10.30
N SER A 213 10.83 16.37 10.87
CA SER A 213 11.93 17.33 10.95
C SER A 213 13.04 16.94 9.98
N ASP A 214 13.17 17.64 8.85
CA ASP A 214 14.20 17.32 7.84
C ASP A 214 15.63 17.58 8.32
N GLY A 215 15.79 18.51 9.28
CA GLY A 215 17.10 18.88 9.83
C GLY A 215 17.59 18.01 10.99
N ALA A 216 16.73 17.16 11.57
CA ALA A 216 17.09 16.37 12.75
C ALA A 216 18.07 15.24 12.40
N LYS A 217 19.25 15.24 13.04
CA LYS A 217 20.27 14.19 12.85
C LYS A 217 20.21 13.14 13.96
N VAL A 218 19.81 13.56 15.17
CA VAL A 218 19.47 12.69 16.29
C VAL A 218 18.07 13.01 16.83
N MET A 219 17.47 12.10 17.61
CA MET A 219 16.09 12.28 18.12
C MET A 219 15.91 13.55 18.96
N SER A 220 16.93 13.96 19.70
CA SER A 220 16.90 15.19 20.51
C SER A 220 16.94 16.47 19.68
N ASP A 221 17.32 16.41 18.40
CA ASP A 221 17.28 17.57 17.49
C ASP A 221 15.86 17.82 16.96
N ASN A 222 14.93 16.88 17.16
CA ASN A 222 13.58 17.00 16.62
C ASN A 222 12.80 18.06 17.41
N PRO A 223 12.38 19.17 16.78
CA PRO A 223 11.65 20.23 17.47
C PRO A 223 10.18 19.86 17.75
N TYR A 224 9.68 18.77 17.17
CA TYR A 224 8.30 18.33 17.35
C TYR A 224 8.22 17.32 18.49
N THR A 225 7.42 17.63 19.52
CA THR A 225 7.10 16.66 20.57
C THR A 225 5.93 15.77 20.15
N PRO A 226 5.73 14.59 20.77
CA PRO A 226 4.56 13.76 20.54
C PRO A 226 3.23 14.51 20.73
N GLU A 227 3.16 15.45 21.68
CA GLU A 227 1.98 16.27 21.95
C GLU A 227 1.70 17.26 20.81
N MET A 228 2.74 17.88 20.24
CA MET A 228 2.60 18.76 19.08
C MET A 228 2.06 18.01 17.86
N VAL A 229 2.58 16.80 17.61
CA VAL A 229 2.14 15.95 16.50
C VAL A 229 0.72 15.45 16.70
N LEU A 230 0.35 15.04 17.92
CA LEU A 230 -1.03 14.67 18.26
C LEU A 230 -1.99 15.84 18.06
N ALA A 231 -1.66 17.03 18.54
CA ALA A 231 -2.48 18.22 18.35
C ALA A 231 -2.65 18.58 16.88
N PHE A 232 -1.60 18.43 16.07
CA PHE A 232 -1.69 18.61 14.62
C PHE A 232 -2.64 17.60 13.97
N MET A 233 -2.49 16.30 14.28
CA MET A 233 -3.37 15.25 13.77
C MET A 233 -4.83 15.50 14.15
N GLN A 234 -5.09 15.93 15.39
CA GLN A 234 -6.42 16.28 15.90
C GLN A 234 -7.08 17.44 15.16
N ARG A 235 -6.31 18.41 14.66
CA ARG A 235 -6.84 19.50 13.82
C ARG A 235 -6.98 19.09 12.36
N LEU A 236 -6.03 18.32 11.84
CA LEU A 236 -5.96 17.99 10.41
C LEU A 236 -7.02 16.96 9.99
N LEU A 237 -7.17 15.83 10.70
CA LEU A 237 -8.06 14.77 10.24
C LEU A 237 -9.54 15.20 10.10
N PRO A 238 -10.12 16.02 11.00
CA PRO A 238 -11.45 16.58 10.79
C PRO A 238 -11.57 17.40 9.49
N LYS A 239 -10.52 18.13 9.11
CA LYS A 239 -10.50 18.86 7.84
C LYS A 239 -10.46 17.89 6.66
N LEU A 240 -9.60 16.86 6.68
CA LEU A 240 -9.53 15.86 5.62
C LEU A 240 -10.84 15.08 5.44
N GLU A 241 -11.52 14.77 6.55
CA GLU A 241 -12.86 14.16 6.51
C GLU A 241 -13.89 15.06 5.82
N ALA A 242 -13.84 16.38 6.07
CA ALA A 242 -14.77 17.35 5.49
C ALA A 242 -14.52 17.65 4.00
N LEU A 243 -13.31 17.40 3.46
CA LEU A 243 -13.00 17.63 2.05
C LEU A 243 -13.60 16.51 1.18
N PRO A 244 -14.59 16.78 0.31
CA PRO A 244 -15.26 15.73 -0.47
C PRO A 244 -14.35 15.11 -1.53
N PHE A 245 -13.33 15.83 -1.99
CA PHE A 245 -12.36 15.34 -2.96
C PHE A 245 -11.22 14.54 -2.35
N VAL A 246 -11.07 14.51 -1.01
CA VAL A 246 -10.15 13.60 -0.33
C VAL A 246 -10.90 12.30 -0.07
N GLU A 247 -10.55 11.24 -0.79
CA GLU A 247 -11.22 9.95 -0.64
C GLU A 247 -10.53 9.05 0.39
N ARG A 248 -9.21 9.18 0.53
CA ARG A 248 -8.40 8.33 1.41
C ARG A 248 -7.22 9.09 2.01
N TYR A 249 -6.82 8.69 3.20
CA TYR A 249 -5.58 9.13 3.82
C TYR A 249 -4.95 8.01 4.66
N SER A 250 -3.62 7.98 4.72
CA SER A 250 -2.87 7.04 5.56
C SER A 250 -1.70 7.76 6.23
N TRP A 251 -1.76 7.87 7.56
CA TRP A 251 -0.65 8.43 8.33
C TRP A 251 0.57 7.50 8.21
N PHE A 252 1.71 8.06 7.85
CA PHE A 252 2.96 7.31 7.77
C PHE A 252 3.54 7.13 9.18
N SER A 253 3.54 5.89 9.68
CA SER A 253 4.11 5.59 10.99
C SER A 253 5.64 5.68 10.92
N GLY A 254 6.20 6.78 11.43
CA GLY A 254 7.64 6.91 11.63
C GLY A 254 8.22 5.77 12.47
N SER A 255 9.48 5.39 12.22
CA SER A 255 10.19 4.52 13.16
C SER A 255 10.30 5.23 14.52
N PRO A 256 10.04 4.55 15.65
CA PRO A 256 10.18 5.13 17.00
C PRO A 256 11.62 5.54 17.33
N THR A 257 12.59 5.17 16.50
CA THR A 257 14.02 5.53 16.63
C THR A 257 14.49 6.51 15.55
N SER A 258 13.60 6.97 14.66
CA SER A 258 13.97 7.93 13.61
C SER A 258 14.20 9.32 14.20
N ALA A 259 15.38 9.89 13.99
CA ALA A 259 15.66 11.28 14.36
C ALA A 259 14.59 12.25 13.83
N ARG A 260 14.14 12.02 12.60
CA ARG A 260 13.23 12.92 11.86
C ARG A 260 11.76 12.66 12.14
N LEU A 261 11.37 11.43 12.47
CA LEU A 261 9.97 10.97 12.46
C LEU A 261 9.50 10.29 13.75
N TRP A 262 10.35 10.10 14.77
CA TRP A 262 9.95 9.38 15.98
C TRP A 262 8.67 9.90 16.68
N PRO A 263 8.36 11.22 16.71
CA PRO A 263 7.12 11.69 17.34
C PRO A 263 5.86 11.31 16.53
N SER A 264 6.04 10.95 15.26
CA SER A 264 5.00 10.52 14.32
C SER A 264 4.81 8.99 14.30
N ALA A 265 5.45 8.24 15.20
CA ALA A 265 5.26 6.80 15.32
C ALA A 265 3.84 6.47 15.83
N LEU A 266 3.09 5.67 15.07
CA LEU A 266 1.80 5.12 15.52
C LEU A 266 1.97 3.88 16.39
N VAL A 267 3.07 3.14 16.18
CA VAL A 267 3.43 1.93 16.92
C VAL A 267 4.82 2.08 17.53
N ASP A 268 4.99 1.55 18.73
CA ASP A 268 6.30 1.41 19.36
C ASP A 268 7.10 0.22 18.77
N GLN A 269 8.32 0.01 19.26
CA GLN A 269 9.20 -1.07 18.81
C GLN A 269 8.64 -2.48 19.04
N PHE A 270 7.62 -2.63 19.87
CA PHE A 270 6.97 -3.91 20.18
C PHE A 270 5.63 -4.08 19.44
N GLY A 271 5.24 -3.10 18.61
CA GLY A 271 3.96 -3.10 17.90
C GLY A 271 2.77 -2.63 18.74
N ASN A 272 2.99 -2.07 19.93
CA ASN A 272 1.91 -1.47 20.71
C ASN A 272 1.60 -0.07 20.16
N LEU A 273 0.33 0.32 20.19
CA LEU A 273 -0.07 1.67 19.80
C LEU A 273 0.51 2.71 20.77
N THR A 274 1.19 3.71 20.21
CA THR A 274 1.60 4.93 20.93
C THR A 274 0.37 5.76 21.30
N THR A 275 0.54 6.87 22.04
CA THR A 275 -0.56 7.83 22.27
C THR A 275 -1.17 8.33 20.95
N LEU A 276 -0.32 8.62 19.96
CA LEU A 276 -0.74 9.01 18.61
C LEU A 276 -1.50 7.87 17.91
N GLY A 277 -0.97 6.65 17.97
CA GLY A 277 -1.61 5.46 17.39
C GLY A 277 -2.97 5.13 18.01
N LYS A 278 -3.11 5.26 19.33
CA LYS A 278 -4.38 5.05 20.04
C LYS A 278 -5.43 6.05 19.58
N TRP A 279 -5.05 7.31 19.43
CA TRP A 279 -5.97 8.34 18.93
C TRP A 279 -6.35 8.10 17.46
N TYR A 280 -5.38 7.80 16.60
CA TYR A 280 -5.64 7.47 15.19
C TYR A 280 -6.54 6.23 15.05
N SER A 281 -6.33 5.20 15.88
CA SER A 281 -7.19 4.01 15.93
C SER A 281 -8.64 4.35 16.28
N ALA A 282 -8.85 5.18 17.30
CA ALA A 282 -10.17 5.58 17.78
C ALA A 282 -10.90 6.58 16.87
N TYR A 283 -10.20 7.31 16.00
CA TYR A 283 -10.82 8.26 15.09
C TYR A 283 -11.42 7.56 13.86
N LYS A 284 -12.73 7.66 13.64
CA LYS A 284 -13.48 7.04 12.52
C LYS A 284 -13.12 5.55 12.27
N PRO A 285 -13.21 4.69 13.31
CA PRO A 285 -12.73 3.32 13.24
C PRO A 285 -13.55 2.44 12.28
N ASN A 286 -12.88 1.50 11.63
CA ASN A 286 -13.51 0.33 11.06
C ASN A 286 -13.67 -0.74 12.15
N SER A 287 -14.85 -0.83 12.76
CA SER A 287 -15.15 -1.82 13.82
C SER A 287 -15.27 -3.25 13.30
N GLN A 288 -15.25 -3.45 11.98
CA GLN A 288 -15.40 -4.75 11.34
C GLN A 288 -14.06 -5.36 10.90
N VAL A 289 -12.96 -4.60 10.93
CA VAL A 289 -11.65 -5.13 10.55
C VAL A 289 -11.22 -6.22 11.51
N LYS A 290 -10.69 -7.30 10.95
CA LYS A 290 -10.25 -8.47 11.70
C LYS A 290 -9.24 -9.27 10.91
N ARG A 291 -8.70 -10.31 11.53
CA ARG A 291 -7.88 -11.31 10.84
C ARG A 291 -8.76 -12.21 9.98
#